data_AF-A0A8J2N988-F1
#
_entry.id   AF-A0A8J2N988-F1
#
_cell.length_a   1.000
_cell.length_b   1.000
_cell.length_c   1.000
_cell.angle_alpha   90.00
_cell.angle_beta   90.00
_cell.angle_gamma   90.00
#
_symmetry.space_group_name_H-M   'P 1'
#
loop_
_entity.id
_entity.type
_entity.pdbx_description
1 polymer ?
#
loop_
_entity_poly.entity_id
_entity_poly.type
_entity_poly.pdbx_seq_one_letter_code
_entity_poly.pdbx_strand_id
1 'polypeptide(L)'
;MFQNGKRPVFCNSYHQADVIEVKAISLYLINAAPHTTDDGPAVPCLRHMRSFTNARAPRTPNFNPDDKRQSMKPASLKERESFTDDQIDLIERQYRSRPQALLGVDEMV
;
A
#
# COMPACT_ATOMS: atom_id res chain seq x y z
N MET A 1 17.61 -1.44 18.15
CA MET A 1 18.96 -2.06 18.22
C MET A 1 18.83 -3.57 18.42
N PHE A 2 19.19 -4.37 17.42
CA PHE A 2 19.26 -5.83 17.54
C PHE A 2 20.70 -6.23 17.93
N GLN A 3 20.87 -7.01 18.99
CA GLN A 3 22.16 -7.64 19.31
C GLN A 3 22.17 -9.06 18.75
N ASN A 4 23.23 -9.42 18.00
CA ASN A 4 23.41 -10.78 17.48
C ASN A 4 23.39 -11.81 18.61
N GLY A 5 22.68 -12.92 18.41
CA GLY A 5 22.57 -14.03 19.36
C GLY A 5 21.48 -13.91 20.44
N LYS A 6 20.66 -12.84 20.43
CA LYS A 6 19.51 -12.69 21.34
C LYS A 6 18.17 -12.84 20.61
N ARG A 7 17.10 -13.14 21.37
CA ARG A 7 15.73 -13.25 20.83
C ARG A 7 15.37 -11.98 20.05
N PRO A 8 14.77 -12.09 18.85
CA PRO A 8 14.31 -10.94 18.09
C PRO A 8 13.34 -10.12 18.94
N VAL A 9 13.58 -8.80 19.04
CA VAL A 9 12.66 -7.88 19.69
C VAL A 9 11.63 -7.47 18.65
N PHE A 10 10.35 -7.70 18.94
CA PHE A 10 9.26 -7.16 18.12
C PHE A 10 9.22 -5.64 18.30
N CYS A 11 9.59 -4.92 17.24
CA CYS A 11 9.52 -3.46 17.23
C CYS A 11 8.09 -3.04 16.90
N ASN A 12 7.27 -2.87 17.93
CA ASN A 12 5.92 -2.35 17.76
C ASN A 12 5.99 -0.91 17.21
N SER A 13 5.16 -0.59 16.21
CA SER A 13 5.08 0.72 15.53
C SER A 13 6.23 1.08 14.56
N TYR A 14 7.14 0.16 14.23
CA TYR A 14 8.19 0.38 13.22
C TYR A 14 7.90 -0.42 11.95
N HIS A 15 8.12 0.19 10.79
CA HIS A 15 8.02 -0.51 9.52
C HIS A 15 9.24 -1.43 9.32
N GLN A 16 9.11 -2.52 8.55
CA GLN A 16 10.22 -3.45 8.32
C GLN A 16 11.46 -2.73 7.76
N ALA A 17 11.26 -1.71 6.90
CA ALA A 17 12.35 -0.88 6.38
C ALA A 17 13.09 -0.09 7.48
N ASP A 18 12.35 0.50 8.45
CA ASP A 18 12.95 1.23 9.59
C ASP A 18 13.85 0.32 10.45
N VAL A 19 13.48 -0.97 10.52
CA VAL A 19 14.23 -1.97 11.27
C VAL A 19 15.46 -2.46 10.50
N ILE A 20 15.38 -2.52 9.17
CA ILE A 20 16.45 -2.99 8.28
C ILE A 20 17.53 -1.92 8.08
N GLU A 21 17.17 -0.62 8.09
CA GLU A 21 18.12 0.50 8.03
C GLU A 21 19.19 0.41 9.14
N VAL A 22 18.81 -0.13 10.30
CA VAL A 22 19.72 -0.35 11.44
C VAL A 22 20.61 -1.59 11.28
N LYS A 23 20.33 -2.51 10.34
CA LYS A 23 20.87 -3.88 10.35
C LYS A 23 21.67 -4.36 9.13
N ALA A 24 21.65 -3.74 7.95
CA ALA A 24 22.39 -4.32 6.83
C ALA A 24 22.93 -3.34 5.78
N ILE A 25 24.26 -3.23 5.71
CA ILE A 25 25.04 -2.73 4.57
C ILE A 25 25.22 -3.81 3.47
N SER A 26 24.58 -4.99 3.54
CA SER A 26 24.65 -5.93 2.42
C SER A 26 23.45 -6.87 2.30
N LEU A 27 22.87 -6.83 1.09
CA LEU A 27 22.37 -7.97 0.33
C LEU A 27 21.27 -8.82 0.97
N TYR A 28 20.11 -8.22 1.22
CA TYR A 28 18.83 -8.91 1.15
C TYR A 28 17.73 -7.88 0.85
N LEU A 29 17.49 -7.62 -0.43
CA LEU A 29 16.25 -6.99 -0.90
C LEU A 29 15.12 -8.02 -0.68
N ILE A 30 14.75 -8.23 0.58
CA ILE A 30 13.51 -8.93 0.91
C ILE A 30 12.43 -8.13 0.21
N ASN A 31 11.54 -8.82 -0.51
CA ASN A 31 10.36 -8.28 -1.19
C ASN A 31 9.47 -7.51 -0.19
N ALA A 32 9.87 -6.31 0.20
CA ALA A 32 9.11 -5.32 0.93
C ALA A 32 8.49 -4.32 -0.05
N ALA A 33 8.35 -4.71 -1.33
CA ALA A 33 7.32 -4.14 -2.19
C ALA A 33 6.02 -4.21 -1.41
N PRO A 34 5.31 -3.09 -1.22
CA PRO A 34 4.46 -2.83 -0.05
C PRO A 34 3.54 -4.01 0.26
N HIS A 35 4.03 -4.90 1.13
CA HIS A 35 3.34 -6.13 1.46
C HIS A 35 2.22 -5.73 2.41
N THR A 36 0.99 -5.99 1.99
CA THR A 36 -0.18 -5.76 2.83
C THR A 36 -0.32 -6.99 3.72
N THR A 37 -0.62 -6.82 5.00
CA THR A 37 -1.28 -7.87 5.75
C THR A 37 -2.72 -7.91 5.24
N ASP A 38 -3.12 -9.02 4.63
CA ASP A 38 -4.45 -9.23 4.05
C ASP A 38 -4.80 -8.26 2.89
N ASP A 39 -6.09 -8.01 2.66
CA ASP A 39 -6.63 -7.07 1.65
C ASP A 39 -6.49 -5.58 2.04
N GLY A 40 -5.68 -5.28 3.06
CA GLY A 40 -5.52 -3.93 3.60
C GLY A 40 -4.57 -3.01 2.81
N PRO A 41 -4.49 -1.72 3.19
CA PRO A 41 -3.48 -0.79 2.66
C PRO A 41 -2.06 -1.21 2.98
N ALA A 42 -1.15 -0.85 2.07
CA ALA A 42 0.28 -0.87 2.35
C ALA A 42 0.56 -0.13 3.67
N VAL A 43 1.48 -0.63 4.48
CA VAL A 43 1.90 0.04 5.70
C VAL A 43 3.10 0.92 5.36
N PRO A 44 3.00 2.25 5.43
CA PRO A 44 4.16 3.12 5.20
C PRO A 44 5.04 3.24 6.44
N CYS A 45 6.28 3.70 6.26
CA CYS A 45 7.11 4.13 7.39
C CYS A 45 6.44 5.29 8.12
N LEU A 46 6.58 5.36 9.45
CA LEU A 46 5.87 6.33 10.29
C LEU A 46 6.08 7.78 9.82
N ARG A 47 7.31 8.11 9.40
CA ARG A 47 7.69 9.43 8.86
C ARG A 47 6.96 9.80 7.55
N HIS A 48 6.54 8.82 6.77
CA HIS A 48 5.90 8.99 5.45
C HIS A 48 4.37 8.88 5.48
N MET A 49 3.77 8.56 6.64
CA MET A 49 2.32 8.42 6.80
C MET A 49 1.51 9.66 6.38
N ARG A 50 2.14 10.84 6.42
CA ARG A 50 1.52 12.13 6.07
C ARG A 50 1.92 12.63 4.68
N SER A 51 2.70 11.87 3.91
CA SER A 51 3.01 12.19 2.52
C SER A 51 1.79 11.90 1.63
N PHE A 52 1.67 12.54 0.46
CA PHE A 52 0.63 12.25 -0.53
C PHE A 52 -0.83 12.34 -0.03
N THR A 53 -1.15 13.18 0.96
CA THR A 53 -2.50 13.29 1.56
C THR A 53 -3.60 13.58 0.54
N ASN A 54 -3.28 14.34 -0.50
CA ASN A 54 -4.21 14.72 -1.57
C ASN A 54 -4.17 13.78 -2.80
N ALA A 55 -3.31 12.74 -2.78
CA ALA A 55 -3.24 11.79 -3.87
C ALA A 55 -4.54 10.99 -3.96
N ARG A 56 -5.07 10.87 -5.18
CA ARG A 56 -6.29 10.13 -5.45
C ARG A 56 -6.15 9.09 -6.55
N ALA A 57 -6.91 8.00 -6.44
CA ALA A 57 -6.97 7.01 -7.50
C ALA A 57 -7.47 7.65 -8.81
N PRO A 58 -6.85 7.34 -9.97
CA PRO A 58 -7.27 7.90 -11.25
C PRO A 58 -8.76 7.65 -11.54
N ARG A 59 -9.54 8.73 -11.68
CA ARG A 59 -10.98 8.69 -11.95
C ARG A 59 -11.26 8.54 -13.44
N THR A 60 -10.80 7.43 -14.00
CA THR A 60 -11.05 7.10 -15.41
C THR A 60 -12.53 6.81 -15.64
N PRO A 61 -13.03 6.90 -16.89
CA PRO A 61 -14.37 6.48 -17.27
C PRO A 61 -14.76 5.06 -16.83
N ASN A 62 -13.77 4.19 -16.59
CA ASN A 62 -13.96 2.80 -16.18
C ASN A 62 -13.85 2.58 -14.67
N PHE A 63 -13.57 3.62 -13.88
CA PHE A 63 -13.35 3.50 -12.42
C PHE A 63 -14.61 3.00 -11.70
N ASN A 64 -15.74 3.68 -11.91
CA ASN A 64 -17.06 3.30 -11.39
C ASN A 64 -18.11 3.81 -12.40
N PRO A 65 -18.26 3.10 -13.53
CA PRO A 65 -19.08 3.59 -14.65
C PRO A 65 -20.57 3.54 -14.33
N ASP A 66 -21.35 4.36 -15.04
CA ASP A 66 -22.82 4.24 -15.04
C ASP A 66 -23.29 2.92 -15.66
N ASP A 67 -24.57 2.58 -15.41
CA ASP A 67 -25.19 1.34 -15.91
C ASP A 67 -25.11 1.23 -17.43
N LYS A 68 -25.22 2.36 -18.14
CA LYS A 68 -25.12 2.38 -19.60
C LYS A 68 -23.75 1.86 -20.06
N ARG A 69 -22.66 2.34 -19.47
CA ARG A 69 -21.29 1.89 -19.80
C ARG A 69 -21.00 0.50 -19.25
N GLN A 70 -21.53 0.16 -18.07
CA GLN A 70 -21.37 -1.16 -17.48
C GLN A 70 -22.03 -2.27 -18.32
N SER A 71 -23.21 -2.00 -18.89
CA SER A 71 -23.94 -2.94 -19.75
C SER A 71 -23.22 -3.31 -21.04
N MET A 72 -22.28 -2.47 -21.50
CA MET A 72 -21.45 -2.74 -22.69
C MET A 72 -20.27 -3.68 -22.39
N LYS A 73 -20.03 -4.06 -21.12
CA LYS A 73 -18.92 -4.94 -20.73
C LYS A 73 -19.26 -6.42 -20.94
N PRO A 74 -18.24 -7.31 -21.01
CA PRO A 74 -18.45 -8.76 -21.06
C PRO A 74 -19.30 -9.28 -19.89
N ALA A 75 -19.90 -10.46 -20.07
CA ALA A 75 -20.90 -11.01 -19.14
C ALA A 75 -20.44 -11.09 -17.67
N SER A 76 -19.16 -11.39 -17.41
CA SER A 76 -18.60 -11.46 -16.06
C SER A 76 -18.43 -10.10 -15.36
N LEU A 77 -18.46 -9.00 -16.11
CA LEU A 77 -18.29 -7.64 -15.60
C LEU A 77 -19.58 -6.85 -15.59
N LYS A 78 -20.49 -7.09 -16.54
CA LYS A 78 -21.75 -6.34 -16.65
C LYS A 78 -22.65 -6.47 -15.40
N GLU A 79 -22.52 -7.58 -14.67
CA GLU A 79 -23.31 -7.90 -13.46
C GLU A 79 -22.67 -7.38 -12.17
N ARG A 80 -21.49 -6.76 -12.25
CA ARG A 80 -20.86 -6.18 -11.06
C ARG A 80 -21.56 -4.89 -10.67
N GLU A 81 -21.91 -4.80 -9.39
CA GLU A 81 -22.43 -3.60 -8.76
C GLU A 81 -21.40 -2.46 -8.80
N SER A 82 -21.91 -1.23 -8.81
CA SER A 82 -21.09 -0.03 -8.64
C SER A 82 -20.46 -0.01 -7.24
N PHE A 83 -19.26 0.56 -7.15
CA PHE A 83 -18.62 0.72 -5.85
C PHE A 83 -19.40 1.66 -4.94
N THR A 84 -19.51 1.28 -3.67
CA THR A 84 -20.02 2.14 -2.60
C THR A 84 -18.97 3.20 -2.21
N ASP A 85 -19.39 4.25 -1.52
CA ASP A 85 -18.48 5.28 -1.03
C ASP A 85 -17.39 4.70 -0.11
N ASP A 86 -17.72 3.73 0.75
CA ASP A 86 -16.75 3.05 1.61
C ASP A 86 -15.68 2.27 0.83
N GLN A 87 -16.09 1.62 -0.27
CA GLN A 87 -15.17 0.91 -1.16
C GLN A 87 -14.27 1.88 -1.91
N ILE A 88 -14.82 3.01 -2.34
CA ILE A 88 -14.04 4.09 -2.96
C ILE A 88 -13.02 4.64 -1.96
N ASP A 89 -13.42 4.89 -0.72
CA ASP A 89 -12.52 5.36 0.34
C ASP A 89 -11.40 4.36 0.65
N LEU A 90 -11.69 3.05 0.61
CA LEU A 90 -10.66 2.03 0.71
C LEU A 90 -9.68 2.08 -0.46
N ILE A 91 -10.17 2.20 -1.69
CA ILE A 91 -9.32 2.36 -2.89
C ILE A 91 -8.43 3.60 -2.77
N GLU A 92 -8.97 4.70 -2.26
CA GLU A 92 -8.22 5.94 -2.03
C GLU A 92 -7.13 5.77 -0.96
N ARG A 93 -7.44 5.07 0.14
CA ARG A 93 -6.44 4.70 1.16
C ARG A 93 -5.35 3.81 0.56
N GLN A 94 -5.72 2.81 -0.25
CA GLN A 94 -4.78 1.90 -0.93
C GLN A 94 -3.87 2.65 -1.88
N TYR A 95 -4.44 3.56 -2.66
CA TYR A 95 -3.72 4.34 -3.66
C TYR A 95 -2.69 5.23 -3.00
N ARG A 96 -3.06 5.92 -1.91
CA ARG A 96 -2.16 6.80 -1.16
C ARG A 96 -1.09 6.04 -0.40
N SER A 97 -1.38 4.89 0.18
CA SER A 97 -0.42 4.19 1.03
C SER A 97 0.74 3.56 0.25
N ARG A 98 0.52 3.20 -1.01
CA ARG A 98 1.57 2.66 -1.90
C ARG A 98 2.76 3.61 -2.09
N PRO A 99 2.62 4.86 -2.58
CA PRO A 99 3.74 5.77 -2.70
C PRO A 99 4.33 6.17 -1.35
N GLN A 100 3.53 6.24 -0.28
CA GLN A 100 4.05 6.47 1.08
C GLN A 100 4.99 5.35 1.53
N ALA A 101 4.67 4.09 1.23
CA ALA A 101 5.53 2.95 1.53
C ALA A 101 6.77 2.91 0.64
N LEU A 102 6.64 3.28 -0.65
CA LEU A 102 7.77 3.34 -1.58
C LEU A 102 8.82 4.38 -1.20
N LEU A 103 8.46 5.47 -0.53
CA LEU A 103 9.45 6.43 0.01
C LEU A 103 10.45 5.76 0.96
N GLY A 104 10.00 4.78 1.75
CA GLY A 104 10.92 4.03 2.62
C GLY A 104 11.89 3.15 1.85
N VAL A 105 11.53 2.71 0.64
CA VAL A 105 12.42 1.95 -0.26
C VAL A 105 13.36 2.89 -1.00
N ASP A 106 12.87 4.04 -1.44
CA ASP A 106 13.64 5.08 -2.12
C ASP A 106 14.82 5.56 -1.25
N GLU A 107 14.59 5.74 0.05
CA GLU A 107 15.63 6.13 1.01
C GLU A 107 16.69 5.05 1.28
N MET A 108 16.48 3.80 0.85
CA MET A 108 17.47 2.72 1.02
C MET A 108 18.56 2.70 -0.06
N VAL A 109 18.35 3.41 -1.18
CA VAL A 109 19.26 3.47 -2.34
C VAL A 109 20.16 4.69 -2.23
#